data_AF-A0A2R7K0S1-F1
#
_entry.id   AF-A0A2R7K0S1-F1
#
_cell.length_a   1.000
_cell.length_b   1.000
_cell.length_c   1.000
_cell.angle_alpha   90.00
_cell.angle_beta   90.00
_cell.angle_gamma   90.00
#
_symmetry.space_group_name_H-M   'P 1'
#
loop_
_entity.id
_entity.type
_entity.pdbx_description
1 polymer ?
#
loop_
_entity_poly.entity_id
_entity_poly.type
_entity_poly.pdbx_seq_one_letter_code
_entity_poly.pdbx_strand_id
1 'polypeptide(L)'
;MDLDDLRRTRLGDVLCALALAVVMAAAWAWRDWAALSALRLPDTDDVMRLQQIRDWLGGQNFADLAQHRLGAAPGLTMHWSRLPDLVPGAIIRSLAPLVGTHSAELVAVIVWPTLLFAAALMLVARIARVLGGAPLARTAIVVAAVAF
;
A
#
# COMPACT_ATOMS: atom_id res chain seq x y z
N MET A 1 -21.38 10.33 -26.71
CA MET A 1 -20.01 10.65 -26.28
C MET A 1 -19.07 9.96 -27.25
N ASP A 2 -18.17 10.72 -27.90
CA ASP A 2 -17.22 10.16 -28.86
C ASP A 2 -16.09 9.39 -28.14
N LEU A 3 -15.40 8.49 -28.85
CA LEU A 3 -14.33 7.64 -28.32
C LEU A 3 -13.19 8.46 -27.70
N ASP A 4 -12.87 9.62 -28.28
CA ASP A 4 -11.84 10.51 -27.76
C ASP A 4 -12.25 11.16 -26.44
N ASP A 5 -13.53 11.50 -26.27
CA ASP A 5 -14.06 12.03 -25.02
C ASP A 5 -14.13 10.94 -23.93
N LEU A 6 -14.47 9.71 -24.31
CA LEU A 6 -14.39 8.55 -23.41
C LEU A 6 -12.96 8.30 -22.94
N ARG A 7 -11.97 8.35 -23.84
CA ARG A 7 -10.54 8.20 -23.50
C ARG A 7 -10.05 9.32 -22.60
N ARG A 8 -10.38 10.57 -22.92
CA ARG A 8 -10.00 11.75 -22.14
C ARG A 8 -10.57 11.70 -20.74
N THR A 9 -11.85 11.35 -20.60
CA THR A 9 -12.49 11.28 -19.28
C THR A 9 -11.92 10.14 -18.43
N ARG A 10 -11.62 8.98 -19.02
CA ARG A 10 -10.94 7.87 -18.31
C ARG A 10 -9.53 8.24 -17.87
N LEU A 11 -8.75 8.88 -18.74
CA LEU A 11 -7.42 9.38 -18.37
C LEU A 11 -7.51 10.37 -17.21
N GLY A 12 -8.50 11.27 -17.26
CA GLY A 12 -8.77 12.22 -16.17
C GLY A 12 -9.05 11.54 -14.83
N ASP A 13 -9.84 10.46 -14.83
CA ASP A 13 -10.12 9.69 -13.61
C ASP A 13 -8.84 9.03 -13.05
N VAL A 14 -8.03 8.43 -13.92
CA VAL A 14 -6.75 7.79 -13.53
C VAL A 14 -5.79 8.83 -12.96
N LEU A 15 -5.62 9.97 -13.63
CA LEU A 15 -4.76 11.05 -13.15
C LEU A 15 -5.25 11.61 -11.82
N CYS A 16 -6.57 11.75 -11.64
CA CYS A 16 -7.16 12.20 -10.39
C CYS A 16 -6.88 11.22 -9.24
N ALA A 17 -7.11 9.92 -9.47
CA ALA A 17 -6.83 8.87 -8.48
C ALA A 17 -5.34 8.82 -8.09
N LEU A 18 -4.43 8.89 -9.08
CA LEU A 18 -2.99 8.91 -8.84
C LEU A 18 -2.56 10.16 -8.07
N ALA A 19 -3.05 11.34 -8.48
CA ALA A 19 -2.72 12.59 -7.82
C ALA A 19 -3.18 12.60 -6.36
N LEU A 20 -4.43 12.17 -6.09
CA LEU A 20 -4.94 12.09 -4.73
C LEU A 20 -4.15 11.08 -3.88
N ALA A 21 -3.87 9.89 -4.41
CA ALA A 21 -3.08 8.90 -3.69
C ALA A 21 -1.69 9.42 -3.32
N VAL A 22 -0.99 10.05 -4.25
CA VAL A 22 0.36 10.61 -4.01
C VAL A 22 0.31 11.78 -3.04
N VAL A 23 -0.62 12.73 -3.23
CA VAL A 23 -0.72 13.92 -2.37
C VAL A 23 -1.07 13.53 -0.93
N MET A 24 -2.02 12.61 -0.75
CA MET A 24 -2.41 12.15 0.59
C MET A 24 -1.31 11.32 1.25
N ALA A 25 -0.68 10.40 0.50
CA ALA A 25 0.45 9.64 1.02
C ALA A 25 1.61 10.55 1.45
N ALA A 26 1.94 11.56 0.64
CA ALA A 26 2.93 12.56 0.99
C ALA A 26 2.53 13.37 2.23
N ALA A 27 1.26 13.77 2.34
CA ALA A 27 0.74 14.50 3.50
C ALA A 27 0.80 13.66 4.79
N TRP A 28 0.42 12.38 4.74
CA TRP A 28 0.53 11.46 5.87
C TRP A 28 1.99 11.21 6.25
N ALA A 29 2.85 10.91 5.28
CA ALA A 29 4.27 10.69 5.51
C ALA A 29 4.96 11.93 6.10
N TRP A 30 4.59 13.13 5.65
CA TRP A 30 5.06 14.40 6.20
C TRP A 30 4.58 14.60 7.63
N ARG A 31 3.28 14.42 7.88
CA ARG A 31 2.66 14.61 9.20
C ARG A 31 3.26 13.69 10.26
N ASP A 32 3.49 12.42 9.92
CA ASP A 32 3.96 11.39 10.85
C ASP A 32 5.46 11.07 10.70
N TRP A 33 6.24 11.93 10.02
CA TRP A 33 7.61 11.63 9.60
C TRP A 33 8.51 11.18 10.75
N ALA A 34 8.40 11.77 11.93
CA ALA A 34 9.21 11.39 13.09
C ALA A 34 8.98 9.92 13.52
N ALA A 35 7.73 9.44 13.48
CA ALA A 35 7.42 8.05 13.79
C ALA A 35 7.75 7.14 12.60
N LEU A 36 7.35 7.54 11.40
CA LEU A 36 7.54 6.79 10.16
C LEU A 36 9.02 6.55 9.84
N SER A 37 9.87 7.57 9.98
CA SER A 37 11.32 7.45 9.74
C SER A 37 12.03 6.51 10.73
N ALA A 38 11.41 6.24 11.88
CA ALA A 38 11.83 5.24 12.84
C ALA A 38 11.11 3.88 12.66
N LEU A 39 10.34 3.73 11.57
CA LEU A 39 9.49 2.57 11.26
C LEU A 39 8.51 2.21 12.39
N ARG A 40 8.03 3.22 13.11
CA ARG A 40 6.91 3.11 14.05
C ARG A 40 5.63 3.35 13.26
N LEU A 41 5.02 2.25 12.80
CA LEU A 41 3.84 2.29 11.94
C LEU A 41 2.57 2.54 12.77
N PRO A 42 1.50 3.06 12.16
CA PRO A 42 0.29 3.49 12.87
C PRO A 42 -0.46 2.34 13.55
N ASP A 43 -0.48 1.16 12.93
CA ASP A 43 -1.15 -0.04 13.42
C ASP A 43 -0.14 -1.14 13.83
N THR A 44 -0.49 -1.92 14.85
CA THR A 44 0.32 -3.05 15.30
C THR A 44 0.44 -4.15 14.24
N ASP A 45 -0.59 -4.35 13.41
CA ASP A 45 -0.58 -5.32 12.32
C ASP A 45 0.37 -4.88 11.19
N ASP A 46 0.52 -3.58 10.93
CA ASP A 46 1.50 -3.06 9.97
C ASP A 46 2.93 -3.39 10.42
N VAL A 47 3.22 -3.17 11.71
CA VAL A 47 4.52 -3.53 12.31
C VAL A 47 4.72 -5.04 12.25
N MET A 48 3.69 -5.83 12.56
CA MET A 48 3.74 -7.29 12.52
C MET A 48 4.02 -7.81 11.11
N ARG A 49 3.37 -7.23 10.10
CA ARG A 49 3.57 -7.53 8.69
C ARG A 49 5.00 -7.23 8.26
N LEU A 50 5.53 -6.06 8.61
CA LEU A 50 6.92 -5.72 8.32
C LEU A 50 7.89 -6.70 8.98
N GLN A 51 7.60 -7.11 10.22
CA GLN A 51 8.40 -8.13 10.90
C GLN A 51 8.34 -9.49 10.21
N GLN A 52 7.16 -9.93 9.74
CA GLN A 52 7.05 -11.15 8.95
C GLN A 52 7.85 -11.07 7.64
N ILE A 53 7.88 -9.92 6.97
CA ILE A 53 8.70 -9.73 5.76
C ILE A 53 10.19 -9.83 6.11
N ARG A 54 10.64 -9.20 7.19
CA ARG A 54 12.03 -9.28 7.67
C ARG A 54 12.45 -10.73 7.93
N ASP A 55 11.59 -11.51 8.56
CA ASP A 55 11.89 -12.90 8.88
C ASP A 55 11.98 -13.77 7.63
N TRP A 56 11.04 -13.57 6.70
CA TRP A 56 11.06 -14.25 5.40
C TRP A 56 12.36 -13.96 4.65
N LEU A 57 12.71 -12.68 4.51
CA LEU A 57 13.94 -12.26 3.85
C LEU A 57 15.19 -12.70 4.63
N GLY A 58 15.07 -12.91 5.94
CA GLY A 58 16.09 -13.46 6.83
C GLY A 58 16.21 -15.00 6.80
N GLY A 59 15.41 -15.70 5.99
CA GLY A 59 15.51 -17.15 5.77
C GLY A 59 14.37 -17.99 6.34
N GLN A 60 13.36 -17.39 6.99
CA GLN A 60 12.15 -18.11 7.38
C GLN A 60 11.41 -18.62 6.14
N ASN A 61 10.92 -19.86 6.16
CA ASN A 61 10.21 -20.46 5.03
C ASN A 61 9.00 -19.60 4.64
N PHE A 62 8.73 -19.43 3.33
CA PHE A 62 7.60 -18.63 2.85
C PHE A 62 6.24 -19.09 3.39
N ALA A 63 6.03 -20.41 3.55
CA ALA A 63 4.79 -20.97 4.08
C ALA A 63 4.70 -20.92 5.62
N ASP A 64 5.80 -20.58 6.30
CA ASP A 64 5.82 -20.44 7.74
C ASP A 64 5.31 -19.03 8.14
N LEU A 65 4.09 -19.01 8.68
CA LEU A 65 3.39 -17.81 9.13
C LEU A 65 3.55 -17.55 10.63
N ALA A 66 4.30 -18.38 11.35
CA ALA A 66 4.52 -18.21 12.77
C ALA A 66 5.40 -16.98 13.07
N GLN A 67 5.06 -16.28 14.14
CA GLN A 67 5.94 -15.34 14.81
C GLN A 67 6.50 -15.98 16.07
N HIS A 68 7.71 -16.53 15.93
CA HIS A 68 8.43 -17.24 16.99
C HIS A 68 8.81 -16.35 18.19
N ARG A 69 8.72 -15.02 18.04
CA ARG A 69 8.96 -14.04 19.10
C ARG A 69 7.75 -13.82 20.00
N LEU A 70 6.59 -14.34 19.63
CA LEU A 70 5.32 -14.09 20.30
C LEU A 70 4.70 -15.39 20.78
N GLY A 71 4.19 -15.38 22.01
CA GLY A 71 3.55 -16.54 22.61
C GLY A 71 4.56 -17.60 23.10
N ALA A 72 4.03 -18.72 23.58
CA ALA A 72 4.84 -19.88 23.94
C ALA A 72 5.32 -20.61 22.68
N ALA A 73 6.39 -21.38 22.79
CA ALA A 73 6.86 -22.24 21.71
C ALA A 73 5.70 -23.12 21.18
N PRO A 74 5.49 -23.20 19.85
CA PRO A 74 6.41 -22.82 18.76
C PRO A 74 6.32 -21.36 18.26
N GLY A 75 5.48 -20.51 18.85
CA GLY A 75 5.20 -19.14 18.41
C GLY A 75 3.74 -18.93 18.01
N LEU A 76 3.36 -17.69 17.70
CA LEU A 76 2.00 -17.32 17.30
C LEU A 76 1.85 -17.32 15.77
N THR A 77 0.98 -18.17 15.23
CA THR A 77 0.67 -18.21 13.79
C THR A 77 -0.22 -17.03 13.40
N MET A 78 0.23 -16.25 12.42
CA MET A 78 -0.60 -15.19 11.84
C MET A 78 -1.69 -15.77 10.94
N HIS A 79 -2.89 -15.22 11.03
CA HIS A 79 -4.08 -15.74 10.34
C HIS A 79 -4.17 -15.32 8.86
N TRP A 80 -3.27 -14.47 8.39
CA TRP A 80 -3.25 -13.96 7.02
C TRP A 80 -2.16 -14.62 6.16
N SER A 81 -2.37 -14.59 4.84
CA SER A 81 -1.38 -15.12 3.89
C SER A 81 -0.18 -14.17 3.70
N ARG A 82 0.93 -14.72 3.19
CA ARG A 82 2.15 -14.00 2.76
C ARG A 82 2.13 -13.52 1.30
N LEU A 83 1.06 -13.76 0.55
CA LEU A 83 0.99 -13.28 -0.83
C LEU A 83 1.17 -11.75 -0.94
N PRO A 84 0.59 -10.92 -0.06
CA PRO A 84 0.81 -9.47 -0.08
C PRO A 84 2.25 -9.05 0.24
N ASP A 85 3.04 -9.93 0.86
CA ASP A 85 4.41 -9.66 1.31
C ASP A 85 5.41 -9.68 0.14
N LEU A 86 5.02 -10.30 -0.99
CA LEU A 86 5.89 -10.44 -2.17
C LEU A 86 6.34 -9.09 -2.74
N VAL A 87 5.42 -8.12 -2.86
CA VAL A 87 5.73 -6.80 -3.42
C VAL A 87 6.61 -5.96 -2.49
N PRO A 88 6.26 -5.71 -1.22
CA PRO A 88 7.12 -4.96 -0.31
C PRO A 88 8.45 -5.72 -0.06
N GLY A 89 8.45 -7.05 0.02
CA GLY A 89 9.67 -7.83 0.13
C GLY A 89 10.59 -7.71 -1.10
N ALA A 90 10.03 -7.64 -2.31
CA ALA A 90 10.80 -7.39 -3.53
C ALA A 90 11.40 -5.97 -3.55
N ILE A 91 10.64 -4.96 -3.10
CA ILE A 91 11.14 -3.58 -2.93
C ILE A 91 12.31 -3.57 -1.96
N ILE A 92 12.15 -4.19 -0.78
CA ILE A 92 13.21 -4.24 0.25
C ILE A 92 14.44 -4.96 -0.30
N ARG A 93 14.27 -6.15 -0.87
CA ARG A 93 15.38 -6.99 -1.35
C ARG A 93 16.19 -6.35 -2.47
N SER A 94 15.54 -5.56 -3.34
CA SER A 94 16.18 -4.87 -4.46
C SER A 94 16.87 -3.57 -4.05
N LEU A 95 16.29 -2.82 -3.10
CA LEU A 95 16.82 -1.53 -2.66
C LEU A 95 17.83 -1.64 -1.51
N ALA A 96 17.73 -2.65 -0.65
CA ALA A 96 18.62 -2.78 0.51
C ALA A 96 20.12 -2.72 0.17
N PRO A 97 20.62 -3.32 -0.94
CA PRO A 97 22.02 -3.19 -1.34
C PRO A 97 22.44 -1.77 -1.74
N LEU A 98 21.49 -0.90 -2.11
CA LEU A 98 21.76 0.44 -2.64
C LEU A 98 21.64 1.52 -1.57
N VAL A 99 20.64 1.41 -0.68
CA VAL A 99 20.29 2.47 0.29
C VAL A 99 20.31 1.99 1.74
N GLY A 100 20.67 0.73 1.98
CA GLY A 100 20.59 0.07 3.28
C GLY A 100 19.18 -0.44 3.59
N THR A 101 19.10 -1.45 4.47
CA THR A 101 17.84 -2.14 4.83
C THR A 101 16.80 -1.18 5.39
N HIS A 102 17.18 -0.28 6.31
CA HIS A 102 16.25 0.65 6.96
C HIS A 102 15.54 1.55 5.93
N SER A 103 16.31 2.17 5.03
CA SER A 103 15.76 3.02 3.97
C SER A 103 14.92 2.23 2.97
N ALA A 104 15.32 0.99 2.66
CA ALA A 104 14.56 0.12 1.76
C ALA A 104 13.20 -0.29 2.35
N GLU A 105 13.15 -0.59 3.65
CA GLU A 105 11.91 -0.83 4.39
C GLU A 105 11.03 0.43 4.42
N LEU A 106 11.63 1.60 4.68
CA LEU A 106 10.92 2.88 4.66
C LEU A 106 10.26 3.15 3.30
N VAL A 107 10.98 2.87 2.20
CA VAL A 107 10.42 2.96 0.85
C VAL A 107 9.27 1.97 0.67
N ALA A 108 9.41 0.73 1.12
CA ALA A 108 8.36 -0.28 0.96
C ALA A 108 7.07 0.07 1.71
N VAL A 109 7.16 0.53 2.97
CA VAL A 109 5.99 0.90 3.78
C VAL A 109 5.31 2.18 3.31
N ILE A 110 5.97 3.01 2.49
CA ILE A 110 5.36 4.19 1.86
C ILE A 110 4.76 3.82 0.49
N VAL A 111 5.58 3.23 -0.39
CA VAL A 111 5.22 3.01 -1.79
C VAL A 111 4.13 1.96 -1.92
N TRP A 112 4.21 0.84 -1.19
CA TRP A 112 3.28 -0.26 -1.39
C TRP A 112 1.83 0.10 -0.99
N PRO A 113 1.56 0.67 0.20
CA PRO A 113 0.21 1.14 0.54
C PRO A 113 -0.28 2.24 -0.41
N THR A 114 0.59 3.13 -0.89
CA THR A 114 0.22 4.18 -1.86
C THR A 114 -0.24 3.57 -3.20
N LEU A 115 0.44 2.54 -3.69
CA LEU A 115 0.05 1.84 -4.92
C LEU A 115 -1.30 1.12 -4.76
N LEU A 116 -1.52 0.47 -3.61
CA LEU A 116 -2.80 -0.17 -3.30
C LEU A 116 -3.93 0.87 -3.18
N PHE A 117 -3.67 2.00 -2.57
CA PHE A 117 -4.64 3.09 -2.45
C PHE A 117 -5.00 3.68 -3.81
N ALA A 118 -4.01 3.95 -4.67
CA ALA A 118 -4.25 4.37 -6.04
C ALA A 118 -5.09 3.34 -6.82
N ALA A 119 -4.77 2.04 -6.68
CA ALA A 119 -5.54 0.96 -7.29
C ALA A 119 -6.98 0.92 -6.79
N ALA A 120 -7.21 1.11 -5.49
CA ALA A 120 -8.54 1.19 -4.90
C ALA A 120 -9.35 2.37 -5.46
N LEU A 121 -8.75 3.57 -5.54
CA LEU A 121 -9.40 4.75 -6.11
C LEU A 121 -9.74 4.56 -7.61
N MET A 122 -8.83 3.96 -8.38
CA MET A 122 -9.09 3.62 -9.79
C MET A 122 -10.22 2.59 -9.94
N LEU A 123 -10.31 1.62 -9.03
CA LEU A 123 -11.41 0.65 -9.01
C LEU A 123 -12.75 1.33 -8.69
N VAL A 124 -12.78 2.21 -7.68
CA VAL A 124 -13.96 3.03 -7.34
C VAL A 124 -14.40 3.85 -8.54
N ALA A 125 -13.47 4.55 -9.21
CA ALA A 125 -13.75 5.33 -10.41
C ALA A 125 -14.43 4.47 -11.48
N ARG A 126 -13.88 3.27 -11.74
CA ARG A 126 -14.41 2.35 -12.74
C ARG A 126 -15.82 1.88 -12.40
N ILE A 127 -16.08 1.52 -11.15
CA ILE A 127 -17.39 1.07 -10.68
C ILE A 127 -18.41 2.22 -10.80
N ALA A 128 -18.09 3.40 -10.24
CA ALA A 128 -18.94 4.58 -10.28
C ALA A 128 -19.26 5.01 -11.72
N ARG A 129 -18.30 4.90 -12.63
CA ARG A 129 -18.51 5.19 -14.06
C ARG A 129 -19.50 4.23 -14.72
N VAL A 130 -19.44 2.94 -14.37
CA VAL A 130 -20.40 1.94 -14.88
C VAL A 130 -21.81 2.24 -14.35
N LEU A 131 -21.93 2.71 -13.11
CA LEU A 131 -23.22 2.94 -12.46
C LEU A 131 -23.88 4.28 -12.82
N GLY A 132 -23.10 5.34 -13.02
CA GLY A 132 -23.65 6.70 -13.21
C GLY A 132 -22.82 7.64 -14.07
N GLY A 133 -21.90 7.09 -14.88
CA GLY A 133 -21.13 7.87 -15.85
C GLY A 133 -19.98 8.70 -15.27
N ALA A 134 -19.41 9.56 -16.11
CA ALA A 134 -18.18 10.30 -15.80
C ALA A 134 -18.28 11.29 -14.61
N PRO A 135 -19.38 12.06 -14.44
CA PRO A 135 -19.49 12.98 -13.30
C PRO A 135 -19.50 12.25 -11.96
N LEU A 136 -20.23 11.13 -11.87
CA LEU A 136 -20.31 10.32 -10.65
C LEU A 136 -18.93 9.73 -10.29
N ALA A 137 -18.15 9.30 -11.30
CA ALA A 137 -16.82 8.74 -11.07
C ALA A 137 -15.89 9.72 -10.35
N ARG A 138 -15.84 10.99 -10.77
CA ARG A 138 -14.98 11.99 -10.13
C ARG A 138 -15.37 12.27 -8.69
N THR A 139 -16.67 12.46 -8.43
CA THR A 139 -17.17 12.66 -7.08
C THR A 139 -16.86 11.44 -6.20
N ALA A 140 -17.06 10.23 -6.72
CA ALA A 140 -16.77 9.00 -6.00
C ALA A 140 -15.29 8.84 -5.65
N ILE A 141 -14.36 9.21 -6.55
CA ILE A 141 -12.91 9.19 -6.27
C ILE A 141 -12.59 10.12 -5.10
N VAL A 142 -13.09 11.36 -5.12
CA VAL A 142 -12.81 12.34 -4.06
C VAL A 142 -13.39 11.89 -2.72
N VAL A 143 -14.64 11.42 -2.72
CA VAL A 143 -15.28 10.89 -1.51
C VAL A 143 -14.53 9.68 -0.97
N ALA A 144 -14.16 8.74 -1.83
CA ALA A 144 -13.40 7.57 -1.43
C ALA A 144 -12.02 7.94 -0.89
N ALA A 145 -11.34 8.93 -1.48
CA ALA A 145 -10.04 9.38 -1.00
C ALA A 145 -10.11 9.97 0.42
N VAL A 146 -11.11 10.81 0.70
CA VAL A 146 -11.28 11.46 2.01
C VAL A 146 -11.82 10.51 3.08
N ALA A 147 -12.43 9.38 2.69
CA ALA A 147 -12.91 8.37 3.63
C ALA A 147 -11.78 7.54 4.29
N PHE A 148 -10.54 7.66 3.79
CA PHE A 148 -9.32 7.11 4.37
C PHE A 148 -8.58 8.18 5.19
#